data_AF-A0A1J5QPK4-F1
#
_entry.id   AF-A0A1J5QPK4-F1
#
_cell.length_a   1.000
_cell.length_b   1.000
_cell.length_c   1.000
_cell.angle_alpha   90.00
_cell.angle_beta   90.00
_cell.angle_gamma   90.00
#
_symmetry.space_group_name_H-M   'P 1'
#
loop_
_entity.id
_entity.type
_entity.pdbx_description
1 polymer ?
#
loop_
_entity_poly.entity_id
_entity_poly.type
_entity_poly.pdbx_seq_one_letter_code
_entity_poly.pdbx_strand_id
1 'polypeptide(L)'
;MKTTVTEAGKSHDAIIKVNHPLEFGSTNVYLQANGYAPIVTVKDGAGNVVLKGPVPFLPQDSNLTSIGAIKVPDALPTQLGFVGSFLPTAVMDKVRGGFSSFPDAFNPRLLLSAWQGNLGLDNGTPQSVSASIRRR
;
A
#
# COMPACT_ATOMS: atom_id res chain seq x y z
N MET A 1 -3.47 11.18 12.95
CA MET A 1 -3.55 10.19 14.04
C MET A 1 -3.74 10.94 15.36
N LYS A 2 -4.78 10.62 16.12
CA LYS A 2 -4.92 11.13 17.50
C LYS A 2 -3.91 10.40 18.38
N THR A 3 -3.22 11.12 19.25
CA THR A 3 -2.23 10.58 20.17
C THR A 3 -2.27 11.36 21.49
N THR A 4 -1.63 10.83 22.52
CA THR A 4 -1.47 11.51 23.81
C THR A 4 0.02 11.73 24.03
N VAL A 5 0.39 12.97 24.34
CA VAL A 5 1.77 13.34 24.66
C VAL A 5 1.87 13.54 26.17
N THR A 6 2.87 12.94 26.80
CA THR A 6 3.16 13.11 28.23
C THR A 6 4.54 13.73 28.40
N GLU A 7 4.59 14.94 28.96
CA GLU A 7 5.83 15.67 29.27
C GLU A 7 5.83 16.09 30.73
N ALA A 8 6.92 15.77 31.45
CA ALA A 8 7.09 16.14 32.86
C ALA A 8 5.87 15.82 33.76
N GLY A 9 5.18 14.71 33.47
CA GLY A 9 3.99 14.27 34.22
C GLY A 9 2.66 14.95 33.83
N LYS A 10 2.65 15.82 32.80
CA LYS A 10 1.41 16.40 32.25
C LYS A 10 1.10 15.76 30.89
N SER A 11 -0.14 15.30 30.74
CA SER A 11 -0.63 14.72 29.49
C SER A 11 -1.60 15.64 28.77
N HIS A 12 -1.51 15.70 27.45
CA HIS A 12 -2.49 16.38 26.60
C HIS A 12 -2.72 15.60 25.30
N ASP A 13 -3.91 15.79 24.72
CA ASP A 13 -4.24 15.22 23.42
C ASP A 13 -3.54 16.01 22.31
N ALA A 14 -2.95 15.29 21.37
CA ALA A 14 -2.32 15.85 20.20
C ALA A 14 -2.76 15.13 18.93
N ILE A 15 -2.63 15.81 17.79
CA ILE A 15 -2.91 15.23 16.47
C ILE A 15 -1.62 15.26 15.67
N ILE A 16 -1.09 14.07 15.36
CA ILE A 16 0.00 13.95 14.39
C ILE A 16 -0.62 13.95 12.99
N LYS A 17 -0.13 14.82 12.10
CA LYS A 17 -0.55 14.90 10.70
C LYS A 17 0.66 14.68 9.78
N VAL A 18 0.38 14.28 8.55
CA VAL A 18 1.41 14.25 7.49
C VAL A 18 1.87 15.69 7.24
N ASN A 19 3.17 15.90 7.03
CA ASN A 19 3.82 17.20 6.80
C ASN A 19 3.66 18.26 7.92
N HIS A 20 3.03 17.92 9.04
CA HIS A 20 3.01 18.76 10.23
C HIS A 20 3.59 17.95 11.39
N PRO A 21 4.90 18.12 11.69
CA PRO A 21 5.51 17.42 12.80
C PRO A 21 4.79 17.77 14.10
N LEU A 22 4.66 16.78 14.97
CA LEU A 22 4.29 17.03 16.34
C LEU A 22 5.56 17.41 17.10
N GLU A 23 5.62 18.66 17.54
CA GLU A 23 6.70 19.18 18.38
C GLU A 23 6.42 18.84 19.85
N PHE A 24 7.38 18.22 20.51
CA PHE A 24 7.34 17.97 21.96
C PHE A 24 8.73 18.21 22.56
N GLY A 25 8.85 19.20 23.46
CA GLY A 25 10.12 19.67 23.98
C GLY A 25 11.08 20.07 22.87
N SER A 26 12.23 19.40 22.79
CA SER A 26 13.23 19.55 21.72
C SER A 26 13.15 18.45 20.64
N THR A 27 12.07 17.67 20.61
CA THR A 27 11.91 16.51 19.73
C THR A 27 10.79 16.74 18.72
N ASN A 28 11.06 16.35 17.48
CA ASN A 28 10.08 16.40 16.39
C ASN A 28 9.65 14.99 16.00
N VAL A 29 8.35 14.68 16.13
CA VAL A 29 7.76 13.42 15.66
C VAL A 29 7.14 13.64 14.30
N TYR A 30 7.64 12.89 13.32
CA TYR A 30 7.10 12.89 11.97
C TYR A 30 6.24 11.64 11.77
N LEU A 31 5.00 11.84 11.33
CA LEU A 31 4.20 10.73 10.80
C LEU A 31 4.78 10.36 9.43
N GLN A 32 5.54 9.26 9.37
CA GLN A 32 6.25 8.89 8.15
C GLN A 32 5.31 8.63 6.96
N ALA A 33 4.09 8.13 7.20
CA ALA A 33 3.05 8.04 6.18
C ALA A 33 1.71 7.52 6.75
N ASN A 34 0.59 8.05 6.26
CA ASN A 34 -0.64 7.25 6.19
C ASN A 34 -0.61 6.57 4.83
N GLY A 35 -0.37 5.25 4.78
CA GLY A 35 -0.34 4.52 3.52
C GLY A 35 -1.69 4.55 2.79
N TYR A 36 -1.69 4.24 1.49
CA TYR A 36 -2.91 4.10 0.71
C TYR A 36 -3.41 2.67 0.68
N ALA A 37 -4.73 2.52 0.67
CA ALA A 37 -5.41 1.27 0.40
C ALA A 37 -6.38 1.44 -0.78
N PRO A 38 -5.90 1.44 -2.05
CA PRO A 38 -6.79 1.55 -3.20
C PRO A 38 -7.84 0.45 -3.21
N ILE A 39 -9.07 0.78 -3.61
CA ILE A 39 -10.12 -0.21 -3.88
C ILE A 39 -9.82 -0.84 -5.24
N VAL A 40 -9.38 -2.10 -5.22
CA VAL A 40 -9.06 -2.86 -6.43
C VAL A 40 -10.27 -3.68 -6.82
N THR A 41 -10.56 -3.74 -8.12
CA THR A 41 -11.52 -4.71 -8.70
C THR A 41 -10.79 -5.54 -9.75
N VAL A 42 -10.79 -6.86 -9.60
CA VAL A 42 -10.25 -7.80 -10.59
C VAL A 42 -11.40 -8.53 -11.25
N LYS A 43 -11.35 -8.64 -12.58
CA LYS A 43 -12.33 -9.36 -13.39
C LYS A 43 -11.69 -10.54 -14.11
N ASP A 44 -12.44 -11.62 -14.28
CA ASP A 44 -12.03 -12.77 -15.09
C ASP A 44 -12.20 -12.50 -16.60
N GLY A 45 -11.83 -13.48 -17.44
CA GLY A 45 -11.96 -13.39 -18.90
C GLY A 45 -13.40 -13.32 -19.41
N ALA A 46 -14.39 -13.69 -18.59
CA ALA A 46 -15.82 -13.54 -18.88
C ALA A 46 -16.39 -12.20 -18.37
N GLY A 47 -15.58 -11.41 -17.65
CA GLY A 47 -15.96 -10.12 -17.09
C GLY A 47 -16.55 -10.17 -15.67
N ASN A 48 -16.63 -11.34 -15.03
CA ASN A 48 -17.12 -11.48 -13.67
C ASN A 48 -16.11 -10.92 -12.67
N VAL A 49 -16.58 -10.29 -11.60
CA VAL A 49 -15.73 -9.79 -10.53
C VAL A 49 -15.27 -10.96 -9.64
N VAL A 50 -13.96 -11.20 -9.62
CA VAL A 50 -13.32 -12.26 -8.81
C VAL A 50 -12.58 -11.72 -7.59
N LEU A 51 -12.37 -10.40 -7.51
CA LEU A 51 -11.96 -9.70 -6.30
C LEU A 51 -12.48 -8.27 -6.32
N LYS A 52 -12.98 -7.78 -5.19
CA LYS A 52 -13.27 -6.35 -4.98
C LYS A 52 -13.04 -5.97 -3.52
N GLY A 53 -12.17 -5.00 -3.28
CA GLY A 53 -11.94 -4.52 -1.93
C GLY A 53 -10.72 -3.62 -1.79
N PRO A 54 -10.53 -3.01 -0.60
CA PRO A 54 -9.33 -2.24 -0.30
C PRO A 54 -8.11 -3.16 -0.25
N VAL A 55 -7.03 -2.78 -0.91
CA VAL A 55 -5.75 -3.50 -0.86
C VAL A 55 -4.68 -2.58 -0.26
N PRO A 56 -4.09 -2.92 0.90
CA PRO A 56 -3.08 -2.07 1.51
C PRO A 56 -1.78 -2.10 0.71
N PHE A 57 -1.23 -0.92 0.43
CA PHE A 57 0.11 -0.73 -0.09
C PHE A 57 0.97 -0.02 0.96
N LEU A 58 2.19 -0.51 1.17
CA LEU A 58 3.11 -0.03 2.19
C LEU A 58 4.03 1.06 1.63
N PRO A 59 3.98 2.30 2.17
CA PRO A 59 4.85 3.40 1.75
C PRO A 59 6.33 3.06 1.88
N GLN A 60 7.12 3.48 0.89
CA GLN A 60 8.56 3.27 0.80
C GLN A 60 9.35 4.58 0.85
N ASP A 61 8.70 5.71 0.59
CA ASP A 61 9.30 7.06 0.61
C ASP A 61 8.29 8.12 1.09
N SER A 62 8.75 9.37 1.21
CA SER A 62 7.94 10.52 1.64
C SER A 62 6.87 10.96 0.64
N ASN A 63 6.98 10.55 -0.63
CA ASN A 63 5.98 10.82 -1.67
C ASN A 63 4.93 9.69 -1.76
N LEU A 64 4.92 8.80 -0.77
CA LEU A 64 4.00 7.68 -0.65
C LEU A 64 4.02 6.73 -1.85
N THR A 65 5.17 6.64 -2.55
CA THR A 65 5.45 5.49 -3.42
C THR A 65 5.32 4.25 -2.55
N SER A 66 4.35 3.40 -2.83
CA SER A 66 4.00 2.29 -1.94
C SER A 66 4.08 0.97 -2.68
N ILE A 67 4.51 -0.11 -2.02
CA ILE A 67 4.56 -1.46 -2.61
C ILE A 67 3.51 -2.37 -1.97
N GLY A 68 2.97 -3.29 -2.75
CA GLY A 68 1.93 -4.19 -2.27
C GLY A 68 1.74 -5.40 -3.17
N ALA A 69 0.92 -6.33 -2.69
CA ALA A 69 0.51 -7.52 -3.42
C ALA A 69 -1.01 -7.68 -3.38
N ILE A 70 -1.60 -7.99 -4.54
CA ILE A 70 -3.02 -8.33 -4.69
C ILE A 70 -3.07 -9.84 -4.95
N LYS A 71 -3.79 -10.58 -4.11
CA LYS A 71 -3.94 -12.03 -4.24
C LYS A 71 -5.39 -12.34 -4.61
N VAL A 72 -5.60 -13.10 -5.66
CA VAL A 72 -6.91 -13.45 -6.22
C VAL A 72 -7.02 -14.97 -6.30
N PRO A 73 -7.20 -15.66 -5.16
CA PRO A 73 -7.27 -17.11 -5.12
C PRO A 73 -8.50 -17.66 -5.85
N ASP A 74 -9.58 -16.89 -5.90
CA ASP A 74 -10.86 -17.30 -6.50
C ASP A 74 -10.90 -17.14 -8.02
N ALA A 75 -9.80 -16.71 -8.65
CA ALA A 75 -9.71 -16.66 -10.09
C ALA A 75 -9.63 -18.08 -10.69
N LEU A 76 -10.44 -18.32 -11.73
CA LEU A 76 -10.49 -19.58 -12.48
C LEU A 76 -9.99 -19.37 -13.92
N PRO A 77 -9.36 -20.38 -14.55
CA PRO A 77 -9.08 -21.73 -14.05
C PRO A 77 -7.86 -21.83 -13.11
N THR A 78 -7.09 -20.75 -12.98
CA THR A 78 -5.89 -20.69 -12.14
C THR A 78 -5.87 -19.41 -11.32
N GLN A 79 -5.34 -19.48 -10.10
CA GLN A 79 -5.23 -18.30 -9.22
C GLN A 79 -4.33 -17.24 -9.84
N LEU A 80 -4.64 -15.98 -9.52
CA LEU A 80 -3.88 -14.83 -9.98
C LEU A 80 -3.26 -14.09 -8.81
N GLY A 81 -2.01 -13.68 -8.98
CA GLY A 81 -1.32 -12.80 -8.06
C GLY A 81 -0.79 -11.58 -8.80
N PHE A 82 -0.80 -10.43 -8.13
CA PHE A 82 -0.16 -9.22 -8.60
C PHE A 82 0.73 -8.68 -7.48
N VAL A 83 1.83 -8.08 -7.87
CA VAL A 83 2.79 -7.38 -7.02
C VAL A 83 3.14 -6.13 -7.79
N GLY A 84 3.23 -5.02 -7.09
CA GLY A 84 3.49 -3.78 -7.76
C GLY A 84 3.59 -2.60 -6.83
N SER A 85 3.54 -1.43 -7.46
CA SER A 85 3.62 -0.15 -6.80
C SER A 85 2.34 0.65 -6.99
N PHE A 86 1.90 1.30 -5.93
CA PHE A 86 0.92 2.37 -5.97
C PHE A 86 1.66 3.71 -5.96
N LEU A 87 1.36 4.54 -6.96
CA LEU A 87 1.92 5.88 -7.13
C LEU A 87 0.78 6.91 -7.03
N PRO A 88 0.66 7.67 -5.94
CA PRO A 88 -0.40 8.67 -5.76
C PRO A 88 -0.39 9.76 -6.83
N THR A 89 0.78 10.34 -7.14
CA THR A 89 0.97 11.27 -8.26
C THR A 89 2.04 10.72 -9.19
N ALA A 90 1.64 9.83 -10.10
CA ALA A 90 2.56 9.12 -10.96
C ALA A 90 3.24 10.04 -12.00
N VAL A 91 4.57 9.95 -12.07
CA VAL A 91 5.41 10.53 -13.12
C VAL A 91 6.31 9.43 -13.68
N MET A 92 6.54 9.45 -14.99
CA MET A 92 7.41 8.51 -15.69
C MET A 92 8.69 9.23 -16.11
N ASP A 93 9.83 8.71 -15.67
CA ASP A 93 11.15 9.16 -16.12
C ASP A 93 11.84 8.05 -16.92
N LYS A 94 12.66 8.43 -17.92
CA LYS A 94 13.33 7.47 -18.82
C LYS A 94 14.42 6.65 -18.13
N VAL A 95 15.01 7.16 -17.05
CA VAL A 95 16.12 6.52 -16.34
C VAL A 95 15.65 5.90 -15.04
N ARG A 96 14.90 6.65 -14.23
CA ARG A 96 14.38 6.22 -12.92
C ARG A 96 13.17 5.28 -13.02
N GLY A 97 12.46 5.28 -14.15
CA GLY A 97 11.18 4.61 -14.28
C GLY A 97 10.04 5.40 -13.61
N GLY A 98 8.96 4.70 -13.25
CA GLY A 98 7.79 5.30 -12.60
C GLY A 98 8.04 5.62 -11.13
N PHE A 99 7.68 6.83 -10.70
CA PHE A 99 7.76 7.25 -9.30
C PHE A 99 6.60 8.18 -8.94
N SER A 100 6.36 8.38 -7.63
CA SER A 100 5.42 9.38 -7.16
C SER A 100 6.13 10.73 -6.98
N SER A 101 5.65 11.79 -7.64
CA SER A 101 6.23 13.14 -7.50
C SER A 101 5.64 13.92 -6.31
N PHE A 102 4.50 13.50 -5.78
CA PHE A 102 3.80 14.17 -4.70
C PHE A 102 2.95 13.16 -3.90
N PRO A 103 2.84 13.28 -2.57
CA PRO A 103 2.17 12.28 -1.73
C PRO A 103 0.65 12.19 -1.96
N ASP A 104 -0.03 13.27 -2.35
CA ASP A 104 -1.47 13.22 -2.58
C ASP A 104 -1.82 12.50 -3.90
N ALA A 105 -3.04 11.95 -3.97
CA ALA A 105 -3.49 11.13 -5.08
C ALA A 105 -4.02 11.95 -6.29
N PHE A 106 -3.19 12.85 -6.85
CA PHE A 106 -3.59 13.68 -8.00
C PHE A 106 -3.54 12.94 -9.34
N ASN A 107 -2.67 11.93 -9.46
CA ASN A 107 -2.56 11.11 -10.66
C ASN A 107 -2.31 9.64 -10.28
N PRO A 108 -3.27 8.98 -9.62
CA PRO A 108 -3.04 7.68 -9.02
C PRO A 108 -2.83 6.61 -10.09
N ARG A 109 -1.79 5.80 -9.95
CA ARG A 109 -1.52 4.64 -10.82
C ARG A 109 -1.09 3.42 -10.02
N LEU A 110 -1.49 2.25 -10.52
CA LEU A 110 -0.95 0.97 -10.12
C LEU A 110 -0.02 0.47 -11.23
N LEU A 111 1.24 0.24 -10.89
CA LEU A 111 2.21 -0.41 -11.76
C LEU A 111 2.31 -1.86 -11.27
N LEU A 112 1.79 -2.79 -12.05
CA LEU A 112 1.65 -4.19 -11.64
C LEU A 112 2.43 -5.10 -12.58
N SER A 113 3.07 -6.09 -11.98
CA SER A 113 3.37 -7.34 -12.66
C SER A 113 2.27 -8.35 -12.30
N ALA A 114 2.02 -9.30 -13.18
CA ALA A 114 1.00 -10.33 -12.99
C ALA A 114 1.64 -11.72 -12.97
N TRP A 115 1.07 -12.60 -12.16
CA TRP A 115 1.47 -13.99 -12.00
C TRP A 115 0.22 -14.87 -12.00
N GLN A 116 0.36 -16.07 -12.57
CA GLN A 116 -0.66 -17.12 -12.53
C GLN A 116 -0.04 -18.39 -11.94
N GLY A 117 -0.79 -19.13 -11.11
CA GLY A 117 -0.33 -20.38 -10.50
C GLY A 117 -0.94 -20.62 -9.12
N ASN A 118 -0.44 -21.62 -8.38
CA ASN A 118 -0.88 -21.88 -7.02
C ASN A 118 -0.20 -20.91 -6.03
N LEU A 119 -0.99 -20.07 -5.35
CA LEU A 119 -0.50 -19.10 -4.37
C LEU A 119 -0.34 -19.71 -2.96
N GLY A 120 -0.75 -20.96 -2.75
CA GLY A 120 -0.70 -21.66 -1.45
C GLY A 120 -1.73 -21.15 -0.45
N LEU A 121 -2.78 -20.47 -0.91
CA LEU A 121 -3.81 -19.86 -0.05
C LEU A 121 -4.97 -20.81 0.29
N ASP A 122 -5.10 -21.92 -0.44
CA ASP A 122 -6.23 -22.85 -0.32
C ASP A 122 -6.26 -23.61 1.01
N ASN A 123 -5.12 -23.64 1.71
CA ASN A 123 -4.94 -24.42 2.93
C ASN A 123 -5.25 -23.63 4.21
N GLY A 124 -5.86 -22.43 4.10
CA GLY A 124 -6.26 -21.61 5.25
C GLY A 124 -5.10 -21.08 6.09
N THR A 125 -3.87 -21.10 5.58
CA THR A 125 -2.69 -20.60 6.29
C THR A 125 -2.58 -19.07 6.13
N PRO A 126 -2.62 -18.27 7.21
CA PRO A 126 -2.43 -16.82 7.12
C PRO A 126 -1.08 -16.48 6.50
N GLN A 127 -1.07 -15.63 5.46
CA GLN A 127 0.14 -15.13 4.82
C GLN A 127 0.22 -13.62 4.96
N SER A 128 1.41 -13.10 5.25
CA SER A 128 1.64 -11.66 5.31
C SER A 128 1.33 -11.02 3.94
N VAL A 129 0.87 -9.78 3.95
CA VAL A 129 0.70 -8.97 2.73
C VAL A 129 2.02 -8.82 1.97
N SER A 130 3.15 -8.87 2.68
CA SER A 130 4.52 -8.83 2.14
C SER A 130 5.06 -10.18 1.69
N ALA A 131 4.31 -11.28 1.82
CA ALA A 131 4.77 -12.60 1.40
C ALA A 131 4.91 -12.64 -0.13
N SER A 132 6.15 -12.83 -0.59
CA SER A 132 6.52 -12.87 -2.01
C SER A 132 5.81 -14.01 -2.74
N ILE A 133 5.32 -13.74 -3.95
CA ILE A 133 4.97 -14.80 -4.91
C ILE A 133 6.27 -15.51 -5.28
N ARG A 134 6.48 -16.74 -4.79
CA ARG A 134 7.71 -17.50 -5.08
C ARG A 134 7.64 -18.10 -6.48
N ARG A 135 8.71 -17.95 -7.26
CA ARG A 135 8.95 -18.73 -8.48
C ARG A 135 9.04 -20.22 -8.10
N ARG A 136 8.34 -21.08 -8.83
CA ARG A 136 8.83 -22.41 -9.17
C ARG A 136 8.99 -22.47 -10.67
#